data_AF-A0A7V8AC05-F1
#
_entry.id   AF-A0A7V8AC05-F1
#
_cell.length_a   1.000
_cell.length_b   1.000
_cell.length_c   1.000
_cell.angle_alpha   90.00
_cell.angle_beta   90.00
_cell.angle_gamma   90.00
#
_symmetry.space_group_name_H-M   'P 1'
#
loop_
_entity.id
_entity.type
_entity.pdbx_description
1 polymer ?
#
loop_
_entity_poly.entity_id
_entity_poly.type
_entity_poly.pdbx_seq_one_letter_code
_entity_poly.pdbx_strand_id
1 'polypeptide(L)'
;MASVQIKRGTRAQIVTAAAASGLSAGEPYLITDENRLAVGLSATTYQDFAKQNEISHLSMRNIGEWRVKAGTTTANLTGAHEGFTTSGVTAVARATGGASTHLTQLMRIGYTSSVTTAGAIAHARLANLPIYMSNGSLAGFFSRFVFCITDGAAVAGARMFLGVSTNYSAGASNVEPSTLTNCIGVGHGASDTTLKIFYGGSSAQTPIDLGANFPADTRSTDVYEVLIWNPKGVNNKAYVTVKRYSNTTGTCIYESTTELTAATVGVQLPNSGQSMSPFWAYRTNNATALGVAFDLIAHSFGSMI
;
A
#
# COMPACT_ATOMS: atom_id res chain seq x y z
N MET A 1 -9.73 -53.26 -9.91
CA MET A 1 -10.44 -52.00 -10.24
C MET A 1 -10.40 -51.82 -11.75
N ALA A 2 -11.53 -51.45 -12.37
CA ALA A 2 -11.52 -51.09 -13.80
C ALA A 2 -10.71 -49.81 -13.98
N SER A 3 -9.82 -49.77 -14.98
CA SER A 3 -9.05 -48.58 -15.35
C SER A 3 -9.74 -47.85 -16.49
N VAL A 4 -9.90 -46.53 -16.35
CA VAL A 4 -10.39 -45.65 -17.41
C VAL A 4 -9.18 -44.99 -18.05
N GLN A 5 -9.05 -45.10 -19.37
CA GLN A 5 -8.04 -44.40 -20.15
C GLN A 5 -8.72 -43.29 -20.96
N ILE A 6 -8.08 -42.11 -21.00
CA ILE A 6 -8.50 -40.98 -21.83
C ILE A 6 -7.47 -40.75 -22.93
N LYS A 7 -7.91 -40.20 -24.06
CA LYS A 7 -7.02 -39.81 -25.15
C LYS A 7 -6.00 -38.81 -24.64
N ARG A 8 -4.74 -38.95 -25.08
CA ARG A 8 -3.61 -38.21 -24.52
C ARG A 8 -2.55 -37.89 -25.57
N GLY A 9 -1.88 -36.76 -25.43
CA GLY A 9 -0.80 -36.30 -26.29
C GLY A 9 -0.22 -34.99 -25.80
N THR A 10 0.88 -34.52 -26.39
CA THR A 10 1.41 -33.18 -26.10
C THR A 10 0.48 -32.09 -26.62
N ARG A 11 0.61 -30.85 -26.16
CA ARG A 11 -0.20 -29.74 -26.69
C ARG A 11 -0.09 -29.63 -28.21
N ALA A 12 1.12 -29.77 -28.75
CA ALA A 12 1.35 -29.72 -30.19
C ALA A 12 0.57 -30.82 -30.95
N GLN A 13 0.50 -32.03 -30.39
CA GLN A 13 -0.26 -33.13 -31.00
C GLN A 13 -1.77 -32.87 -31.00
N ILE A 14 -2.30 -32.33 -29.89
CA ILE A 14 -3.73 -32.01 -29.78
C ILE A 14 -4.10 -30.83 -30.71
N VAL A 15 -3.24 -29.82 -30.84
CA VAL A 15 -3.42 -28.73 -31.82
C VAL A 15 -3.39 -29.24 -33.26
N THR A 16 -2.49 -30.18 -33.56
CA THR A 16 -2.42 -30.81 -34.89
C THR A 16 -3.69 -31.62 -35.19
N ALA A 17 -4.19 -32.36 -34.20
CA ALA A 17 -5.46 -33.09 -34.31
C ALA A 17 -6.64 -32.13 -34.54
N ALA A 18 -6.68 -31.00 -33.82
CA ALA A 18 -7.69 -29.96 -34.02
C ALA A 18 -7.65 -29.37 -35.45
N ALA A 19 -6.47 -29.06 -35.96
CA ALA A 19 -6.29 -28.56 -37.33
C ALA A 19 -6.74 -29.57 -38.40
N ALA A 20 -6.66 -30.88 -38.11
CA ALA A 20 -7.10 -31.96 -38.97
C ALA A 20 -8.56 -32.38 -38.78
N SER A 21 -9.37 -31.61 -38.02
CA SER A 21 -10.75 -31.99 -37.64
C SER A 21 -10.85 -33.31 -36.88
N GLY A 22 -9.82 -33.69 -36.13
CA GLY A 22 -9.66 -34.97 -35.45
C GLY A 22 -10.15 -35.01 -33.99
N LEU A 23 -10.76 -33.94 -33.49
CA LEU A 23 -11.33 -33.89 -32.14
C LEU A 23 -12.82 -34.31 -32.15
N SER A 24 -13.35 -34.64 -30.98
CA SER A 24 -14.78 -34.93 -30.78
C SER A 24 -15.35 -33.98 -29.75
N ALA A 25 -16.53 -33.41 -30.02
CA ALA A 25 -17.23 -32.57 -29.05
C ALA A 25 -17.59 -33.39 -27.79
N GLY A 26 -17.29 -32.83 -26.61
CA GLY A 26 -17.53 -33.46 -25.31
C GLY A 26 -16.49 -34.52 -24.89
N GLU A 27 -15.51 -34.85 -25.74
CA GLU A 27 -14.49 -35.85 -25.41
C GLU A 27 -13.36 -35.26 -24.55
N PRO A 28 -12.97 -35.92 -23.43
CA PRO A 28 -11.85 -35.48 -22.60
C PRO A 28 -10.48 -35.91 -23.18
N TYR A 29 -9.52 -35.01 -23.09
CA TYR A 29 -8.13 -35.21 -23.51
C TYR A 29 -7.16 -34.86 -22.38
N LEU A 30 -6.04 -35.59 -22.29
CA LEU A 30 -4.91 -35.29 -21.42
C LEU A 30 -3.75 -34.69 -22.22
N ILE A 31 -3.41 -33.44 -21.93
CA ILE A 31 -2.22 -32.75 -22.42
C ILE A 31 -1.04 -33.21 -21.55
N THR A 32 -0.22 -34.11 -22.07
CA THR A 32 0.75 -34.89 -21.26
C THR A 32 1.99 -34.10 -20.87
N ASP A 33 2.44 -33.17 -21.71
CA ASP A 33 3.57 -32.27 -21.43
C ASP A 33 3.20 -31.17 -20.43
N GLU A 34 1.90 -30.94 -20.22
CA GLU A 34 1.40 -29.97 -19.26
C GLU A 34 0.72 -30.59 -18.05
N ASN A 35 0.48 -31.91 -17.99
CA ASN A 35 -0.37 -32.52 -16.97
C ASN A 35 -1.74 -31.81 -16.84
N ARG A 36 -2.38 -31.52 -17.98
CA ARG A 36 -3.61 -30.70 -18.05
C ARG A 36 -4.74 -31.46 -18.73
N LEU A 37 -5.95 -31.36 -18.19
CA LEU A 37 -7.16 -31.86 -18.84
C LEU A 37 -7.71 -30.82 -19.83
N ALA A 38 -8.27 -31.30 -20.92
CA ALA A 38 -9.00 -30.52 -21.91
C ALA A 38 -10.26 -31.26 -22.38
N VAL A 39 -11.22 -30.54 -22.96
CA VAL A 39 -12.42 -31.11 -23.58
C VAL A 39 -12.57 -30.58 -25.00
N GLY A 40 -12.93 -31.45 -25.94
CA GLY A 40 -13.27 -31.02 -27.29
C GLY A 40 -14.56 -30.21 -27.28
N LEU A 41 -14.55 -29.02 -27.88
CA LEU A 41 -15.75 -28.20 -28.10
C LEU A 41 -16.38 -28.49 -29.47
N SER A 42 -15.55 -28.86 -30.44
CA SER A 42 -15.95 -29.26 -31.79
C SER A 42 -14.87 -30.17 -32.39
N ALA A 43 -14.99 -30.53 -33.67
CA ALA A 43 -13.95 -31.25 -34.38
C ALA A 43 -12.62 -30.48 -34.50
N THR A 44 -12.66 -29.15 -34.40
CA THR A 44 -11.52 -28.25 -34.68
C THR A 44 -11.08 -27.40 -33.49
N THR A 45 -11.78 -27.49 -32.36
CA THR A 45 -11.52 -26.65 -31.19
C THR A 45 -11.65 -27.44 -29.90
N TYR A 46 -10.80 -27.13 -28.93
CA TYR A 46 -10.87 -27.65 -27.57
C TYR A 46 -10.73 -26.52 -26.57
N GLN A 47 -11.14 -26.78 -25.33
CA GLN A 47 -10.90 -25.90 -24.20
C GLN A 47 -10.14 -26.67 -23.13
N ASP A 48 -9.09 -26.05 -22.61
CA ASP A 48 -8.30 -26.60 -21.52
C ASP A 48 -8.77 -26.08 -20.16
N PHE A 49 -8.64 -26.93 -19.14
CA PHE A 49 -8.93 -26.54 -17.76
C PHE A 49 -7.70 -25.85 -17.15
N ALA A 50 -7.91 -24.81 -16.36
CA ALA A 50 -6.85 -24.22 -15.57
C ALA A 50 -6.44 -25.19 -14.44
N LYS A 51 -5.14 -25.27 -14.14
CA LYS A 51 -4.62 -26.09 -13.05
C LYS A 51 -4.96 -25.44 -11.70
N GLN A 52 -4.96 -26.24 -10.64
CA GLN A 52 -5.22 -25.72 -9.28
C GLN A 52 -4.28 -24.58 -8.88
N ASN A 53 -3.01 -24.62 -9.29
CA ASN A 53 -2.03 -23.56 -9.03
C ASN A 53 -2.21 -22.30 -9.91
N GLU A 54 -3.02 -22.39 -10.98
CA GLU A 54 -3.34 -21.28 -11.89
C GLU A 54 -4.67 -20.61 -11.50
N ILE A 55 -5.58 -21.35 -10.87
CA ILE A 55 -6.83 -20.84 -10.30
C ILE A 55 -6.66 -20.42 -8.83
N SER A 56 -5.42 -20.24 -8.35
CA SER A 56 -5.22 -19.70 -7.00
C SER A 56 -5.73 -18.26 -6.94
N HIS A 57 -6.99 -18.10 -6.57
CA HIS A 57 -7.65 -16.84 -6.21
C HIS A 57 -7.05 -16.21 -4.94
N LEU A 58 -6.07 -16.89 -4.30
CA LEU A 58 -5.36 -16.43 -3.12
C LEU A 58 -3.92 -16.05 -3.44
N SER A 59 -3.64 -15.44 -4.61
CA SER A 59 -2.32 -14.81 -4.82
C SER A 59 -2.02 -13.72 -3.78
N MET A 60 -3.07 -13.28 -3.07
CA MET A 60 -3.04 -12.32 -1.98
C MET A 60 -3.77 -12.86 -0.75
N ARG A 61 -3.26 -12.54 0.45
CA ARG A 61 -3.90 -12.69 1.76
C ARG A 61 -4.06 -11.35 2.44
N ASN A 62 -4.96 -11.29 3.41
CA ASN A 62 -5.16 -10.11 4.26
C ASN A 62 -5.34 -8.82 3.44
N ILE A 63 -6.23 -8.85 2.46
CA ILE A 63 -6.56 -7.64 1.69
C ILE A 63 -7.52 -6.81 2.52
N GLY A 64 -7.18 -5.55 2.75
CA GLY A 64 -8.01 -4.64 3.52
C GLY A 64 -8.14 -3.29 2.83
N GLU A 65 -9.35 -2.73 2.83
CA GLU A 65 -9.62 -1.38 2.36
C GLU A 65 -10.36 -0.57 3.42
N TRP A 66 -9.97 0.69 3.53
CA TRP A 66 -10.55 1.72 4.35
C TRP A 66 -10.89 2.93 3.50
N ARG A 67 -12.14 3.37 3.61
CA ARG A 67 -12.65 4.56 2.95
C ARG A 67 -13.44 5.39 3.92
N VAL A 68 -13.28 6.70 3.84
CA VAL A 68 -14.06 7.63 4.67
C VAL A 68 -15.56 7.47 4.40
N LYS A 69 -16.37 7.52 5.46
CA LYS A 69 -17.83 7.63 5.37
C LYS A 69 -18.23 9.11 5.40
N ALA A 70 -19.20 9.47 4.57
CA ALA A 70 -19.62 10.86 4.40
C ALA A 70 -20.04 11.52 5.72
N GLY A 71 -19.38 12.63 6.06
CA GLY A 71 -19.75 13.46 7.22
C GLY A 71 -19.58 12.79 8.58
N THR A 72 -18.83 11.69 8.69
CA THR A 72 -18.57 11.01 9.98
C THR A 72 -17.08 10.94 10.30
N THR A 73 -16.76 10.68 11.57
CA THR A 73 -15.42 10.35 12.06
C THR A 73 -15.13 8.84 11.97
N THR A 74 -15.98 8.10 11.25
CA THR A 74 -15.91 6.65 11.08
C THR A 74 -15.69 6.32 9.60
N ALA A 75 -15.25 5.09 9.32
CA ALA A 75 -14.92 4.66 7.97
C ALA A 75 -15.71 3.41 7.58
N ASN A 76 -15.85 3.22 6.27
CA ASN A 76 -16.23 1.95 5.68
C ASN A 76 -14.99 1.06 5.63
N LEU A 77 -15.11 -0.13 6.19
CA LEU A 77 -14.06 -1.15 6.23
C LEU A 77 -14.47 -2.31 5.34
N THR A 78 -13.53 -2.90 4.61
CA THR A 78 -13.75 -4.11 3.82
C THR A 78 -12.55 -5.03 3.91
N GLY A 79 -12.79 -6.34 3.86
CA GLY A 79 -11.75 -7.35 3.98
C GLY A 79 -11.12 -7.37 5.38
N ALA A 80 -9.79 -7.48 5.42
CA ALA A 80 -8.99 -7.58 6.64
C ALA A 80 -8.61 -6.22 7.26
N HIS A 81 -9.24 -5.11 6.83
CA HIS A 81 -8.93 -3.79 7.37
C HIS A 81 -9.62 -3.58 8.73
N GLU A 82 -8.86 -3.14 9.72
CA GLU A 82 -9.35 -2.76 11.05
C GLU A 82 -9.40 -1.24 11.18
N GLY A 83 -10.31 -0.70 11.99
CA GLY A 83 -10.33 0.74 12.27
C GLY A 83 -8.97 1.25 12.77
N PHE A 84 -8.59 2.47 12.38
CA PHE A 84 -7.34 3.06 12.85
C PHE A 84 -7.37 3.27 14.37
N THR A 85 -6.28 2.87 15.02
CA THR A 85 -6.00 3.22 16.42
C THR A 85 -5.29 4.57 16.47
N THR A 86 -5.75 5.48 17.33
CA THR A 86 -5.24 6.85 17.44
C THR A 86 -4.78 7.17 18.86
N SER A 87 -3.83 8.09 18.99
CA SER A 87 -3.40 8.65 20.28
C SER A 87 -3.15 10.16 20.15
N GLY A 88 -3.51 10.94 21.15
CA GLY A 88 -3.32 12.40 21.16
C GLY A 88 -4.15 13.17 20.11
N VAL A 89 -5.24 12.56 19.60
CA VAL A 89 -5.99 13.09 18.45
C VAL A 89 -7.46 13.36 18.77
N THR A 90 -7.98 14.44 18.21
CA THR A 90 -9.39 14.66 17.93
C THR A 90 -9.67 14.37 16.46
N ALA A 91 -10.48 13.33 16.19
CA ALA A 91 -10.90 13.00 14.83
C ALA A 91 -11.97 13.99 14.34
N VAL A 92 -11.81 14.53 13.14
CA VAL A 92 -12.68 15.55 12.55
C VAL A 92 -13.25 15.02 11.25
N ALA A 93 -14.57 14.91 11.18
CA ALA A 93 -15.27 14.55 9.94
C ALA A 93 -15.15 15.70 8.93
N ARG A 94 -14.80 15.37 7.68
CA ARG A 94 -14.73 16.36 6.60
C ARG A 94 -15.56 15.88 5.42
N ALA A 95 -16.79 16.41 5.35
CA ALA A 95 -17.73 16.13 4.28
C ALA A 95 -17.28 16.77 2.96
N THR A 96 -17.83 16.28 1.85
CA THR A 96 -17.70 16.96 0.55
C THR A 96 -18.37 18.34 0.62
N GLY A 97 -17.62 19.37 0.26
CA GLY A 97 -18.10 20.73 0.05
C GLY A 97 -18.43 21.02 -1.42
N GLY A 98 -18.56 22.30 -1.76
CA GLY A 98 -18.75 22.74 -3.15
C GLY A 98 -17.58 22.37 -4.06
N ALA A 99 -17.82 22.34 -5.37
CA ALA A 99 -16.87 21.91 -6.40
C ALA A 99 -15.76 22.93 -6.72
N SER A 100 -15.29 23.70 -5.72
CA SER A 100 -14.30 24.76 -5.92
C SER A 100 -12.85 24.25 -5.99
N THR A 101 -12.53 23.17 -5.29
CA THR A 101 -11.22 22.52 -5.37
C THR A 101 -11.37 20.99 -5.33
N HIS A 102 -10.37 20.28 -5.80
CA HIS A 102 -10.28 18.83 -5.68
C HIS A 102 -10.37 18.41 -4.21
N LEU A 103 -9.66 19.09 -3.30
CA LEU A 103 -9.69 18.73 -1.89
C LEU A 103 -11.08 18.91 -1.25
N THR A 104 -11.86 19.93 -1.63
CA THR A 104 -13.23 20.11 -1.09
C THR A 104 -14.22 19.09 -1.65
N GLN A 105 -13.92 18.46 -2.80
CA GLN A 105 -14.72 17.38 -3.37
C GLN A 105 -14.44 16.01 -2.73
N LEU A 106 -13.39 15.88 -1.93
CA LEU A 106 -13.03 14.62 -1.27
C LEU A 106 -13.61 14.55 0.15
N MET A 107 -14.13 13.37 0.51
CA MET A 107 -14.42 13.06 1.91
C MET A 107 -13.13 12.66 2.62
N ARG A 108 -12.96 13.17 3.85
CA ARG A 108 -11.72 13.03 4.62
C ARG A 108 -12.04 12.84 6.10
N ILE A 109 -11.16 12.13 6.80
CA ILE A 109 -11.10 12.18 8.26
C ILE A 109 -9.81 12.88 8.63
N GLY A 110 -9.93 14.00 9.34
CA GLY A 110 -8.79 14.71 9.89
C GLY A 110 -8.40 14.18 11.25
N TYR A 111 -7.13 13.84 11.40
CA TYR A 111 -6.51 13.50 12.68
C TYR A 111 -5.78 14.74 13.17
N THR A 112 -6.42 15.52 14.05
CA THR A 112 -5.89 16.77 14.60
C THR A 112 -5.38 16.55 16.01
N SER A 113 -4.23 17.11 16.38
CA SER A 113 -3.73 17.00 17.75
C SER A 113 -4.76 17.58 18.73
N SER A 114 -5.04 16.86 19.82
CA SER A 114 -6.05 17.25 20.82
C SER A 114 -5.62 18.43 21.69
N VAL A 115 -4.34 18.80 21.62
CA VAL A 115 -3.72 19.92 22.32
C VAL A 115 -2.87 20.73 21.36
N THR A 116 -2.53 21.95 21.77
CA THR A 116 -1.70 22.90 21.02
C THR A 116 -0.41 23.26 21.75
N THR A 117 0.00 22.49 22.77
CA THR A 117 1.29 22.70 23.46
C THR A 117 2.46 22.26 22.58
N ALA A 118 3.66 22.76 22.85
CA ALA A 118 4.87 22.24 22.19
C ALA A 118 4.97 20.72 22.37
N GLY A 119 5.35 20.01 21.31
CA GLY A 119 5.40 18.55 21.25
C GLY A 119 4.04 17.87 21.07
N ALA A 120 2.97 18.59 20.71
CA ALA A 120 1.70 17.97 20.37
C ALA A 120 1.84 17.06 19.13
N ILE A 121 1.10 15.96 19.13
CA ILE A 121 1.18 14.91 18.11
C ILE A 121 -0.22 14.55 17.67
N ALA A 122 -0.44 14.50 16.35
CA ALA A 122 -1.51 13.75 15.74
C ALA A 122 -0.97 12.39 15.30
N HIS A 123 -1.58 11.28 15.73
CA HIS A 123 -1.13 9.92 15.43
C HIS A 123 -2.29 9.00 15.06
N ALA A 124 -2.09 8.20 14.00
CA ALA A 124 -2.97 7.12 13.62
C ALA A 124 -2.15 5.92 13.12
N ARG A 125 -2.65 4.71 13.38
CA ARG A 125 -1.99 3.47 12.95
C ARG A 125 -2.98 2.32 12.81
N LEU A 126 -2.51 1.22 12.22
CA LEU A 126 -3.12 -0.09 12.37
C LEU A 126 -2.38 -0.91 13.42
N ALA A 127 -3.11 -1.38 14.42
CA ALA A 127 -2.56 -2.11 15.58
C ALA A 127 -2.40 -3.62 15.34
N ASN A 128 -2.28 -4.02 14.08
CA ASN A 128 -2.03 -5.40 13.64
C ASN A 128 -0.85 -5.45 12.66
N LEU A 129 -0.35 -6.65 12.39
CA LEU A 129 0.80 -6.88 11.49
C LEU A 129 0.43 -7.81 10.31
N PRO A 130 -0.51 -7.43 9.43
CA PRO A 130 -1.06 -8.31 8.39
C PRO A 130 -0.18 -8.46 7.14
N ILE A 131 0.81 -7.58 6.94
CA ILE A 131 1.70 -7.58 5.77
C ILE A 131 3.09 -8.08 6.14
N TYR A 132 3.81 -8.62 5.16
CA TYR A 132 5.12 -9.24 5.37
C TYR A 132 6.10 -8.82 4.28
N MET A 133 7.32 -8.47 4.69
CA MET A 133 8.44 -8.38 3.76
C MET A 133 8.68 -9.75 3.12
N SER A 134 8.93 -9.79 1.82
CA SER A 134 9.25 -11.01 1.09
C SER A 134 10.57 -11.57 1.55
N ASN A 135 10.66 -12.89 1.59
CA ASN A 135 11.89 -13.59 1.95
C ASN A 135 12.67 -14.15 0.75
N GLY A 136 12.30 -13.74 -0.46
CA GLY A 136 12.91 -14.25 -1.70
C GLY A 136 12.23 -15.50 -2.26
N SER A 137 11.20 -16.02 -1.60
CA SER A 137 10.39 -17.15 -2.08
C SER A 137 8.90 -16.91 -1.88
N LEU A 138 8.53 -16.54 -0.66
CA LEU A 138 7.17 -16.24 -0.24
C LEU A 138 7.01 -14.79 0.15
N ALA A 139 5.75 -14.41 0.38
CA ALA A 139 5.35 -13.13 0.93
C ALA A 139 5.77 -11.94 0.05
N GLY A 140 5.31 -10.77 0.45
CA GLY A 140 5.34 -9.52 -0.29
C GLY A 140 4.11 -8.72 0.12
N PHE A 141 4.06 -7.45 -0.23
CA PHE A 141 2.91 -6.63 0.12
C PHE A 141 2.75 -5.44 -0.81
N PHE A 142 1.58 -4.84 -0.75
CA PHE A 142 1.41 -3.43 -1.05
C PHE A 142 0.69 -2.74 0.11
N SER A 143 0.98 -1.46 0.31
CA SER A 143 0.20 -0.54 1.12
C SER A 143 0.08 0.79 0.37
N ARG A 144 -1.14 1.29 0.28
CA ARG A 144 -1.49 2.53 -0.40
C ARG A 144 -2.26 3.41 0.56
N PHE A 145 -1.88 4.67 0.68
CA PHE A 145 -2.64 5.68 1.41
C PHE A 145 -2.71 6.99 0.64
N VAL A 146 -3.85 7.67 0.79
CA VAL A 146 -4.11 8.99 0.21
C VAL A 146 -4.35 9.96 1.35
N PHE A 147 -3.55 11.02 1.40
CA PHE A 147 -3.53 11.96 2.52
C PHE A 147 -3.32 13.41 2.08
N CYS A 148 -3.52 14.32 3.02
CA CYS A 148 -3.12 15.73 2.89
C CYS A 148 -2.73 16.31 4.25
N ILE A 149 -1.93 17.39 4.23
CA ILE A 149 -1.55 18.15 5.42
C ILE A 149 -2.58 19.27 5.63
N THR A 150 -3.12 19.38 6.84
CA THR A 150 -4.31 20.21 7.12
C THR A 150 -4.19 21.01 8.42
N ASP A 151 -2.96 21.35 8.80
CA ASP A 151 -2.69 22.26 9.90
C ASP A 151 -3.53 23.55 9.78
N GLY A 152 -4.07 24.02 10.91
CA GLY A 152 -4.86 25.26 10.94
C GLY A 152 -4.03 26.52 10.74
N ALA A 153 -2.71 26.44 10.95
CA ALA A 153 -1.75 27.52 10.77
C ALA A 153 -0.41 26.96 10.27
N ALA A 154 0.50 27.82 9.81
CA ALA A 154 1.86 27.37 9.48
C ALA A 154 2.61 26.96 10.75
N VAL A 155 3.12 25.73 10.79
CA VAL A 155 3.81 25.17 11.96
C VAL A 155 5.28 25.00 11.63
N ALA A 156 6.10 25.98 12.04
CA ALA A 156 7.54 25.93 11.84
C ALA A 156 8.14 24.72 12.56
N GLY A 157 8.98 23.97 11.86
CA GLY A 157 9.63 22.79 12.43
C GLY A 157 8.72 21.58 12.60
N ALA A 158 7.53 21.56 12.00
CA ALA A 158 6.67 20.38 12.02
C ALA A 158 7.39 19.17 11.45
N ARG A 159 7.07 17.99 11.99
CA ARG A 159 7.60 16.71 11.51
C ARG A 159 6.46 15.79 11.15
N MET A 160 6.67 14.96 10.14
CA MET A 160 5.65 14.03 9.68
C MET A 160 6.29 12.75 9.17
N PHE A 161 5.59 11.64 9.39
CA PHE A 161 5.87 10.35 8.75
C PHE A 161 4.56 9.62 8.52
N LEU A 162 4.40 8.99 7.35
CA LEU A 162 3.32 8.05 7.04
C LEU A 162 3.90 6.89 6.23
N GLY A 163 3.63 5.67 6.65
CA GLY A 163 4.14 4.51 5.94
C GLY A 163 3.82 3.19 6.62
N VAL A 164 4.61 2.19 6.28
CA VAL A 164 4.60 0.88 6.92
C VAL A 164 5.67 0.84 8.00
N SER A 165 5.37 0.20 9.13
CA SER A 165 6.33 0.09 10.23
C SER A 165 6.07 -1.15 11.06
N THR A 166 7.09 -1.64 11.74
CA THR A 166 6.94 -2.67 12.78
C THR A 166 6.42 -2.09 14.08
N ASN A 167 6.30 -0.77 14.21
CA ASN A 167 5.72 -0.10 15.36
C ASN A 167 4.18 -0.17 15.32
N TYR A 168 3.61 -1.28 15.77
CA TYR A 168 2.16 -1.50 15.80
C TYR A 168 1.53 -1.28 17.18
N SER A 169 2.31 -1.33 18.27
CA SER A 169 1.83 -1.30 19.66
C SER A 169 2.18 -0.01 20.41
N ALA A 170 3.28 0.68 20.07
CA ALA A 170 3.65 1.99 20.62
C ALA A 170 3.06 3.20 19.86
N GLY A 171 2.52 4.18 20.60
CA GLY A 171 2.11 5.47 20.04
C GLY A 171 3.31 6.25 19.49
N ALA A 172 3.06 7.25 18.64
CA ALA A 172 4.15 8.11 18.16
C ALA A 172 4.65 9.06 19.25
N SER A 173 5.94 9.38 19.18
CA SER A 173 6.63 10.39 19.98
C SER A 173 7.16 11.50 19.07
N ASN A 174 7.51 12.66 19.63
CA ASN A 174 8.12 13.75 18.87
C ASN A 174 9.58 13.41 18.54
N VAL A 175 9.78 12.69 17.45
CA VAL A 175 11.10 12.25 16.96
C VAL A 175 11.32 12.71 15.53
N GLU A 176 12.58 12.86 15.14
CA GLU A 176 12.96 13.20 13.77
C GLU A 176 12.74 11.99 12.84
N PRO A 177 12.01 12.10 11.71
CA PRO A 177 11.75 10.95 10.85
C PRO A 177 13.01 10.26 10.29
N SER A 178 14.12 10.98 10.14
CA SER A 178 15.41 10.43 9.71
C SER A 178 16.08 9.50 10.74
N THR A 179 15.52 9.41 11.95
CA THR A 179 15.99 8.51 13.01
C THR A 179 15.18 7.22 13.10
N LEU A 180 14.09 7.11 12.34
CA LEU A 180 13.19 5.96 12.40
C LEU A 180 13.85 4.71 11.78
N THR A 181 13.66 3.59 12.47
CA THR A 181 14.10 2.26 12.06
C THR A 181 12.89 1.37 11.81
N ASN A 182 13.11 0.24 11.13
CA ASN A 182 12.08 -0.77 10.80
C ASN A 182 10.81 -0.17 10.18
N CYS A 183 10.99 0.74 9.24
CA CYS A 183 9.89 1.42 8.56
C CYS A 183 10.26 1.78 7.13
N ILE A 184 9.23 2.03 6.32
CA ILE A 184 9.33 2.62 5.00
C ILE A 184 8.15 3.57 4.86
N GLY A 185 8.38 4.82 4.49
CA GLY A 185 7.32 5.81 4.41
C GLY A 185 7.75 7.13 3.80
N VAL A 186 6.83 8.08 3.80
CA VAL A 186 7.02 9.44 3.28
C VAL A 186 6.65 10.43 4.37
N GLY A 187 7.33 11.56 4.39
CA GLY A 187 7.05 12.62 5.36
C GLY A 187 8.01 13.78 5.19
N HIS A 188 8.26 14.53 6.26
CA HIS A 188 9.27 15.57 6.26
C HIS A 188 9.82 15.80 7.67
N GLY A 189 11.09 16.15 7.74
CA GLY A 189 11.73 16.58 8.97
C GLY A 189 11.49 18.04 9.31
N ALA A 190 12.04 18.48 10.45
CA ALA A 190 11.80 19.83 10.96
C ALA A 190 12.37 20.95 10.06
N SER A 191 13.45 20.67 9.33
CA SER A 191 14.10 21.62 8.41
C SER A 191 13.70 21.44 6.95
N ASP A 192 12.87 20.45 6.65
CA ASP A 192 12.58 20.05 5.27
C ASP A 192 11.42 20.87 4.71
N THR A 193 11.60 21.40 3.50
CA THR A 193 10.55 22.11 2.74
C THR A 193 9.86 21.21 1.72
N THR A 194 10.38 20.00 1.52
CA THR A 194 9.90 18.98 0.60
C THR A 194 9.65 17.67 1.33
N LEU A 195 8.71 16.88 0.82
CA LEU A 195 8.51 15.52 1.28
C LEU A 195 9.72 14.65 0.89
N LYS A 196 10.09 13.74 1.78
CA LYS A 196 11.18 12.78 1.61
C LYS A 196 10.71 11.37 1.88
N ILE A 197 11.40 10.40 1.28
CA ILE A 197 11.25 8.99 1.62
C ILE A 197 12.16 8.69 2.82
N PHE A 198 11.56 8.17 3.88
CA PHE A 198 12.23 7.71 5.08
C PHE A 198 12.14 6.18 5.14
N TYR A 199 13.27 5.52 5.36
CA TYR A 199 13.34 4.07 5.40
C TYR A 199 14.48 3.58 6.29
N GLY A 200 14.35 2.36 6.80
CA GLY A 200 15.38 1.71 7.59
C GLY A 200 14.97 0.32 8.06
N GLY A 201 15.97 -0.55 8.23
CA GLY A 201 15.87 -1.80 8.97
C GLY A 201 16.34 -1.57 10.41
N SER A 202 17.38 -2.29 10.83
CA SER A 202 18.05 -2.08 12.12
C SER A 202 18.79 -0.74 12.21
N SER A 203 19.02 -0.06 11.08
CA SER A 203 19.62 1.28 11.02
C SER A 203 18.79 2.21 10.13
N ALA A 204 18.58 3.44 10.60
CA ALA A 204 17.92 4.48 9.81
C ALA A 204 18.81 4.88 8.63
N GLN A 205 18.21 5.18 7.48
CA GLN A 205 18.93 5.53 6.26
C GLN A 205 18.84 7.03 5.99
N THR A 206 19.76 7.54 5.17
CA THR A 206 19.70 8.91 4.68
C THR A 206 18.39 9.10 3.90
N PRO A 207 17.54 10.09 4.28
CA PRO A 207 16.28 10.33 3.59
C PRO A 207 16.49 10.69 2.12
N ILE A 208 15.62 10.22 1.24
CA ILE A 208 15.66 10.53 -0.20
C ILE A 208 14.69 11.68 -0.47
N ASP A 209 15.21 12.79 -1.00
CA ASP A 209 14.42 13.98 -1.32
C ASP A 209 13.58 13.77 -2.58
N LEU A 210 12.28 14.08 -2.53
CA LEU A 210 11.39 14.02 -3.69
C LEU A 210 11.43 15.31 -4.53
N GLY A 211 12.08 16.36 -4.01
CA GLY A 211 12.25 17.65 -4.67
C GLY A 211 11.04 18.57 -4.58
N ALA A 212 11.19 19.77 -5.13
CA ALA A 212 10.24 20.89 -5.01
C ALA A 212 8.83 20.60 -5.55
N ASN A 213 8.66 19.55 -6.38
CA ASN A 213 7.36 19.12 -6.87
C ASN A 213 6.49 18.47 -5.78
N PHE A 214 7.09 18.08 -4.65
CA PHE A 214 6.41 17.50 -3.49
C PHE A 214 6.67 18.34 -2.23
N PRO A 215 6.08 19.55 -2.12
CA PRO A 215 6.28 20.44 -0.97
C PRO A 215 5.71 19.86 0.34
N ALA A 216 6.43 20.06 1.44
CA ALA A 216 6.04 19.60 2.78
C ALA A 216 5.08 20.54 3.52
N ASP A 217 5.10 21.84 3.20
CA ASP A 217 4.39 22.88 3.97
C ASP A 217 3.07 23.33 3.34
N THR A 218 2.47 22.46 2.53
CA THR A 218 1.17 22.70 1.92
C THR A 218 0.06 22.56 2.95
N ARG A 219 -0.89 23.50 2.98
CA ARG A 219 -1.98 23.51 3.98
C ARG A 219 -3.32 23.43 3.28
N SER A 220 -3.98 22.28 3.35
CA SER A 220 -5.27 22.05 2.70
C SER A 220 -5.28 22.41 1.20
N THR A 221 -4.14 22.24 0.53
CA THR A 221 -3.99 22.51 -0.90
C THR A 221 -3.63 21.28 -1.70
N ASP A 222 -2.85 20.34 -1.15
CA ASP A 222 -2.29 19.25 -1.93
C ASP A 222 -2.73 17.89 -1.41
N VAL A 223 -3.15 17.04 -2.34
CA VAL A 223 -3.47 15.63 -2.08
C VAL A 223 -2.31 14.79 -2.57
N TYR A 224 -1.81 13.95 -1.69
CA TYR A 224 -0.73 13.02 -1.96
C TYR A 224 -1.25 11.59 -1.91
N GLU A 225 -0.74 10.77 -2.81
CA GLU A 225 -0.91 9.32 -2.75
C GLU A 225 0.47 8.67 -2.67
N VAL A 226 0.60 7.72 -1.76
CA VAL A 226 1.81 6.93 -1.59
C VAL A 226 1.44 5.48 -1.74
N LEU A 227 2.18 4.77 -2.58
CA LEU A 227 2.15 3.32 -2.74
C LEU A 227 3.51 2.78 -2.35
N ILE A 228 3.54 1.90 -1.36
CA ILE A 228 4.73 1.15 -0.96
C ILE A 228 4.48 -0.30 -1.28
N TRP A 229 5.38 -0.94 -2.03
CA TRP A 229 5.24 -2.37 -2.30
C TRP A 229 6.58 -3.09 -2.28
N ASN A 230 6.49 -4.35 -1.90
CA ASN A 230 7.55 -5.32 -2.02
C ASN A 230 6.98 -6.52 -2.79
N PRO A 231 7.45 -6.79 -4.03
CA PRO A 231 6.91 -7.87 -4.84
C PRO A 231 7.11 -9.24 -4.21
N LYS A 232 6.22 -10.17 -4.56
CA LYS A 232 6.36 -11.57 -4.16
C LYS A 232 7.69 -12.15 -4.62
N GLY A 233 8.37 -12.83 -3.71
CA GLY A 233 9.60 -13.58 -4.01
C GLY A 233 10.82 -12.70 -4.27
N VAL A 234 10.73 -11.38 -4.02
CA VAL A 234 11.84 -10.45 -4.20
C VAL A 234 12.33 -9.99 -2.82
N ASN A 235 13.44 -10.57 -2.36
CA ASN A 235 14.09 -10.15 -1.11
C ASN A 235 14.86 -8.83 -1.29
N ASN A 236 15.09 -8.11 -0.19
CA ASN A 236 15.94 -6.92 -0.12
C ASN A 236 15.55 -5.74 -1.01
N LYS A 237 14.32 -5.72 -1.53
CA LYS A 237 13.81 -4.62 -2.35
C LYS A 237 12.46 -4.15 -1.88
N ALA A 238 12.26 -2.84 -1.91
CA ALA A 238 10.93 -2.24 -1.80
C ALA A 238 10.87 -1.09 -2.80
N TYR A 239 9.67 -0.70 -3.17
CA TYR A 239 9.45 0.42 -4.07
C TYR A 239 8.46 1.37 -3.45
N VAL A 240 8.71 2.66 -3.63
CA VAL A 240 7.85 3.72 -3.14
C VAL A 240 7.48 4.61 -4.31
N THR A 241 6.20 4.67 -4.62
CA THR A 241 5.65 5.63 -5.59
C THR A 241 4.90 6.72 -4.83
N VAL A 242 5.24 7.97 -5.11
CA VAL A 242 4.58 9.15 -4.56
C VAL A 242 3.97 9.95 -5.69
N LYS A 243 2.66 10.23 -5.59
CA LYS A 243 1.92 11.05 -6.54
C LYS A 243 1.38 12.29 -5.84
N ARG A 244 1.38 13.41 -6.57
CA ARG A 244 0.73 14.65 -6.17
C ARG A 244 -0.37 14.97 -7.16
N TYR A 245 -1.54 15.34 -6.65
CA TYR A 245 -2.70 15.70 -7.45
C TYR A 245 -2.92 17.21 -7.47
N SER A 246 -3.34 17.72 -8.62
CA SER A 246 -3.75 19.11 -8.79
C SER A 246 -4.96 19.43 -7.93
N ASN A 247 -4.87 20.50 -7.14
CA ASN A 247 -6.02 20.96 -6.34
C ASN A 247 -7.15 21.54 -7.20
N THR A 248 -6.91 21.84 -8.48
CA THR A 248 -7.92 22.41 -9.37
C THR A 248 -8.65 21.32 -10.13
N THR A 249 -7.91 20.35 -10.68
CA THR A 249 -8.44 19.35 -11.63
C THR A 249 -8.54 17.95 -11.04
N GLY A 250 -7.88 17.67 -9.90
CA GLY A 250 -7.80 16.33 -9.33
C GLY A 250 -6.99 15.33 -10.15
N THR A 251 -6.27 15.80 -11.17
CA THR A 251 -5.39 14.96 -12.00
C THR A 251 -4.03 14.81 -11.34
N CYS A 252 -3.39 13.66 -11.51
CA CYS A 252 -2.00 13.48 -11.12
C CYS A 252 -1.12 14.45 -11.92
N ILE A 253 -0.33 15.28 -11.24
CA ILE A 253 0.55 16.27 -11.86
C ILE A 253 2.03 15.91 -11.72
N TYR A 254 2.38 15.14 -10.70
CA TYR A 254 3.73 14.66 -10.47
C TYR A 254 3.70 13.25 -9.91
N GLU A 255 4.63 12.43 -10.36
CA GLU A 255 4.84 11.06 -9.90
C GLU A 255 6.34 10.80 -9.78
N SER A 256 6.76 10.25 -8.64
CA SER A 256 8.12 9.80 -8.39
C SER A 256 8.07 8.35 -7.95
N THR A 257 8.88 7.49 -8.56
CA THR A 257 9.04 6.09 -8.15
C THR A 257 10.48 5.83 -7.79
N THR A 258 10.71 5.29 -6.60
CA THR A 258 12.03 4.98 -6.06
C THR A 258 12.13 3.51 -5.73
N GLU A 259 13.16 2.85 -6.26
CA GLU A 259 13.57 1.51 -5.81
C GLU A 259 14.51 1.66 -4.61
N LEU A 260 14.16 1.00 -3.51
CA LEU A 260 14.99 0.86 -2.33
C LEU A 260 15.63 -0.52 -2.36
N THR A 261 16.95 -0.59 -2.23
CA THR A 261 17.70 -1.86 -2.17
C THR A 261 18.52 -1.93 -0.89
N ALA A 262 18.44 -3.06 -0.19
CA ALA A 262 19.29 -3.34 0.95
C ALA A 262 20.53 -4.15 0.53
N ALA A 263 21.73 -3.62 0.80
CA ALA A 263 22.97 -4.37 0.62
C ALA A 263 23.13 -5.47 1.67
N THR A 264 22.54 -5.28 2.85
CA THR A 264 22.48 -6.30 3.90
C THR A 264 21.03 -6.44 4.38
N VAL A 265 20.51 -7.66 4.31
CA VAL A 265 19.14 -8.00 4.73
C VAL A 265 18.91 -7.49 6.15
N GLY A 266 17.81 -6.76 6.37
CA GLY A 266 17.45 -6.28 7.70
C GLY A 266 18.22 -5.05 8.20
N VAL A 267 19.18 -4.51 7.45
CA VAL A 267 19.93 -3.30 7.83
C VAL A 267 19.32 -2.05 7.22
N GLN A 268 19.31 -1.95 5.88
CA GLN A 268 18.76 -0.78 5.19
C GLN A 268 17.23 -0.84 5.01
N LEU A 269 16.68 -2.05 4.96
CA LEU A 269 15.24 -2.29 4.90
C LEU A 269 14.83 -3.19 6.06
N PRO A 270 13.54 -3.17 6.47
CA PRO A 270 13.00 -4.14 7.42
C PRO A 270 13.37 -5.58 7.03
N ASN A 271 13.55 -6.43 8.03
CA ASN A 271 14.07 -7.78 7.85
C ASN A 271 13.18 -8.62 6.92
N SER A 272 13.82 -9.54 6.21
CA SER A 272 13.15 -10.54 5.38
C SER A 272 12.12 -11.34 6.19
N GLY A 273 10.90 -11.51 5.67
CA GLY A 273 9.81 -12.20 6.37
C GLY A 273 9.21 -11.43 7.55
N GLN A 274 9.70 -10.22 7.87
CA GLN A 274 9.20 -9.45 8.99
C GLN A 274 7.76 -9.01 8.76
N SER A 275 6.91 -9.23 9.77
CA SER A 275 5.54 -8.73 9.77
C SER A 275 5.52 -7.24 10.11
N MET A 276 4.67 -6.48 9.41
CA MET A 276 4.60 -5.03 9.52
C MET A 276 3.16 -4.54 9.60
N SER A 277 2.97 -3.40 10.25
CA SER A 277 1.72 -2.65 10.18
C SER A 277 1.67 -1.97 8.82
N PRO A 278 0.56 -2.11 8.06
CA PRO A 278 0.43 -1.49 6.76
C PRO A 278 0.23 0.03 6.85
N PHE A 279 -0.02 0.56 8.06
CA PHE A 279 -0.16 1.99 8.26
C PHE A 279 0.30 2.43 9.66
N TRP A 280 1.27 3.32 9.70
CA TRP A 280 1.69 4.05 10.89
C TRP A 280 2.04 5.47 10.50
N ALA A 281 1.36 6.44 11.12
CA ALA A 281 1.42 7.83 10.73
C ALA A 281 1.44 8.77 11.93
N TYR A 282 2.31 9.77 11.90
CA TYR A 282 2.25 10.89 12.82
C TYR A 282 2.54 12.22 12.14
N ARG A 283 2.04 13.28 12.76
CA ARG A 283 2.47 14.66 12.56
C ARG A 283 2.65 15.31 13.92
N THR A 284 3.75 16.02 14.13
CA THR A 284 4.00 16.74 15.39
C THR A 284 4.40 18.19 15.13
N ASN A 285 4.00 19.08 16.03
CA ASN A 285 4.37 20.49 15.99
C ASN A 285 5.79 20.77 16.50
N ASN A 286 6.51 19.73 16.93
CA ASN A 286 7.86 19.77 17.46
C ASN A 286 8.00 20.72 18.66
N ALA A 287 8.45 21.96 18.44
CA ALA A 287 8.61 22.97 19.49
C ALA A 287 7.54 24.08 19.44
N THR A 288 6.75 24.14 18.37
CA THR A 288 5.79 25.22 18.12
C THR A 288 4.46 24.93 18.83
N ALA A 289 3.92 25.87 19.60
CA ALA A 289 2.65 25.70 20.32
C ALA A 289 1.40 25.94 19.43
N LEU A 290 1.27 25.15 18.37
CA LEU A 290 0.13 25.15 17.44
C LEU A 290 -0.41 23.74 17.24
N GLY A 291 -1.70 23.62 16.90
CA GLY A 291 -2.29 22.34 16.53
C GLY A 291 -1.75 21.85 15.19
N VAL A 292 -1.52 20.55 15.06
CA VAL A 292 -1.12 19.89 13.81
C VAL A 292 -2.16 18.87 13.38
N ALA A 293 -2.32 18.71 12.07
CA ALA A 293 -3.27 17.77 11.50
C ALA A 293 -2.79 17.19 10.17
N PHE A 294 -3.16 15.94 9.96
CA PHE A 294 -3.19 15.32 8.65
C PHE A 294 -4.55 14.69 8.43
N ASP A 295 -5.01 14.66 7.20
CA ASP A 295 -6.25 13.98 6.86
C ASP A 295 -5.96 12.75 6.01
N LEU A 296 -6.76 11.70 6.23
CA LEU A 296 -6.79 10.50 5.41
C LEU A 296 -8.06 10.48 4.58
N ILE A 297 -7.90 10.08 3.31
CA ILE A 297 -8.97 9.97 2.32
C ILE A 297 -9.26 8.50 2.01
N ALA A 298 -8.20 7.70 1.85
CA ALA A 298 -8.30 6.28 1.58
C ALA A 298 -7.04 5.55 2.05
N HIS A 299 -7.20 4.28 2.43
CA HIS A 299 -6.08 3.38 2.66
C HIS A 299 -6.45 1.97 2.20
N SER A 300 -5.51 1.28 1.57
CA SER A 300 -5.70 -0.10 1.14
C SER A 300 -4.38 -0.85 1.23
N PHE A 301 -4.43 -2.12 1.63
CA PHE A 301 -3.25 -2.96 1.71
C PHE A 301 -3.57 -4.39 1.31
N GLY A 302 -2.53 -5.16 1.05
CA GLY A 302 -2.62 -6.60 0.95
C GLY A 302 -1.26 -7.27 1.08
N SER A 303 -1.26 -8.48 1.61
CA SER A 303 -0.09 -9.36 1.63
C SER A 303 -0.14 -10.29 0.44
N MET A 304 0.99 -10.60 -0.18
CA MET A 304 1.11 -11.63 -1.21
C MET A 304 1.42 -12.98 -0.56
N ILE A 305 1.03 -14.10 -1.18
CA ILE A 305 1.47 -15.46 -0.79
C ILE A 305 2.64 -15.86 -1.65
#